data_AF-A0A090DV99-F1
#
_entry.id   AF-A0A090DV99-F1
#
_cell.length_a   1.000
_cell.length_b   1.000
_cell.length_c   1.000
_cell.angle_alpha   90.00
_cell.angle_beta   90.00
_cell.angle_gamma   90.00
#
_symmetry.space_group_name_H-M   'P 1'
#
loop_
_entity.id
_entity.type
_entity.pdbx_description
1 polymer ?
#
loop_
_entity_poly.entity_id
_entity_poly.type
_entity_poly.pdbx_seq_one_letter_code
_entity_poly.pdbx_strand_id
1 'polypeptide(L)'
;MAQAPPPPIVVGSADNLAIVIEGARMLFANTFGWDPNVLHLKYVYMTEQDARRTVETQRFAGSYGISLTSPALCTGPAGRNWFIAVPSDSAVKVGGYVVLVAWGKSAGS
;
A
#
# COMPACT_ATOMS: atom_id res chain seq x y z
N MET A 1 -1.44 -19.01 -7.20
CA MET A 1 -0.64 -19.18 -5.97
C MET A 1 -0.92 -17.98 -5.08
N ALA A 2 -1.38 -18.18 -3.85
CA ALA A 2 -1.66 -17.06 -2.93
C ALA A 2 -0.32 -16.55 -2.37
N GLN A 3 0.01 -15.26 -2.61
CA GLN A 3 1.19 -14.61 -2.04
C GLN A 3 0.99 -14.45 -0.53
N ALA A 4 1.95 -14.85 0.29
CA ALA A 4 1.92 -14.52 1.71
C ALA A 4 1.99 -12.99 1.86
N PRO A 5 1.09 -12.35 2.62
CA PRO A 5 1.09 -10.91 2.75
C PRO A 5 2.39 -10.40 3.39
N PRO A 6 3.01 -9.31 2.88
CA PRO A 6 4.16 -8.71 3.53
C PRO A 6 3.80 -8.21 4.94
N PRO A 7 4.77 -8.12 5.87
CA PRO A 7 4.53 -7.51 7.18
C PRO A 7 4.19 -6.02 7.05
N PRO A 8 3.46 -5.43 8.02
CA PRO A 8 3.16 -4.00 8.01
C PRO A 8 4.42 -3.17 8.20
N ILE A 9 4.56 -2.11 7.41
CA ILE A 9 5.63 -1.12 7.53
C ILE A 9 5.19 -0.05 8.54
N VAL A 10 5.92 0.07 9.64
CA VAL A 10 5.68 1.10 10.66
C VAL A 10 6.99 1.84 10.89
N VAL A 11 7.06 3.10 10.45
CA VAL A 11 8.28 3.91 10.53
C VAL A 11 7.93 5.28 11.08
N GLY A 12 8.76 5.79 12.01
CA GLY A 12 8.56 7.10 12.64
C GLY A 12 9.07 8.30 11.83
N SER A 13 9.59 8.08 10.62
CA SER A 13 10.10 9.13 9.73
C SER A 13 9.58 8.93 8.31
N ALA A 14 9.19 10.05 7.67
CA ALA A 14 8.70 10.10 6.29
C ALA A 14 9.74 9.61 5.29
N ASP A 15 10.99 10.04 5.43
CA ASP A 15 12.09 9.65 4.52
C ASP A 15 12.37 8.15 4.59
N ASN A 16 12.39 7.60 5.80
CA ASN A 16 12.59 6.17 6.00
C ASN A 16 11.42 5.36 5.43
N LEU A 17 10.19 5.85 5.57
CA LEU A 17 9.01 5.21 4.99
C LEU A 17 9.08 5.17 3.46
N ALA A 18 9.49 6.28 2.81
CA ALA A 18 9.64 6.33 1.36
C ALA A 18 10.70 5.33 0.86
N ILE A 19 11.85 5.25 1.53
CA ILE A 19 12.94 4.32 1.18
C ILE A 19 12.47 2.86 1.28
N VAL A 20 11.77 2.50 2.37
CA VAL A 20 11.28 1.13 2.58
C VAL A 20 10.23 0.74 1.54
N ILE A 21 9.32 1.66 1.19
CA ILE A 21 8.31 1.41 0.14
C ILE A 21 8.96 1.22 -1.22
N GLU A 22 9.98 2.02 -1.54
CA GLU A 22 10.71 1.89 -2.80
C GLU A 22 11.45 0.53 -2.88
N GLY A 23 12.06 0.10 -1.77
CA GLY A 23 12.64 -1.23 -1.67
C GLY A 23 11.61 -2.35 -1.89
N ALA A 24 10.42 -2.23 -1.28
CA ALA A 24 9.34 -3.20 -1.47
C ALA A 24 8.82 -3.23 -2.92
N ARG A 25 8.73 -2.06 -3.56
CA ARG A 25 8.36 -1.90 -4.97
C ARG A 25 9.35 -2.61 -5.90
N MET A 26 10.64 -2.37 -5.69
CA MET A 26 11.72 -3.00 -6.46
C MET A 26 11.75 -4.52 -6.27
N LEU A 27 11.59 -4.99 -5.03
CA LEU A 27 11.52 -6.42 -4.72
C LEU A 27 10.31 -7.07 -5.40
N PHE A 28 9.14 -6.44 -5.33
CA PHE A 28 7.94 -6.90 -6.01
C PHE A 28 8.15 -6.98 -7.53
N ALA A 29 8.69 -5.91 -8.13
CA ALA A 29 8.93 -5.87 -9.57
C ALA A 29 9.82 -7.03 -10.03
N ASN A 30 10.95 -7.23 -9.36
CA ASN A 30 11.89 -8.30 -9.67
C ASN A 30 11.29 -9.70 -9.45
N THR A 31 10.47 -9.87 -8.41
CA THR A 31 9.86 -11.16 -8.06
C THR A 31 8.80 -11.59 -9.07
N PHE A 32 8.01 -10.64 -9.56
CA PHE A 32 6.87 -10.90 -10.46
C PHE A 32 7.15 -10.56 -11.92
N GLY A 33 8.38 -10.17 -12.26
CA GLY A 33 8.80 -9.86 -13.64
C GLY A 33 8.20 -8.56 -14.20
N TRP A 34 7.92 -7.58 -13.35
CA TRP A 34 7.48 -6.25 -13.79
C TRP A 34 8.69 -5.36 -14.07
N ASP A 35 8.56 -4.40 -14.99
CA ASP A 35 9.60 -3.39 -15.21
C ASP A 35 9.59 -2.38 -14.04
N PRO A 36 10.68 -2.28 -13.25
CA PRO A 36 10.77 -1.33 -12.15
C PRO A 36 10.73 0.14 -12.60
N ASN A 37 10.97 0.46 -13.87
CA ASN A 37 10.85 1.84 -14.37
C ASN A 37 9.41 2.23 -14.70
N VAL A 38 8.54 1.24 -14.91
CA VAL A 38 7.13 1.43 -15.31
C VAL A 38 6.18 1.15 -14.13
N LEU A 39 6.60 0.35 -13.15
CA LEU A 39 5.82 0.08 -11.96
C LEU A 39 5.72 1.33 -11.07
N HIS A 40 4.71 2.14 -11.30
CA HIS A 40 4.31 3.22 -10.39
C HIS A 40 3.32 2.69 -9.35
N LEU A 41 3.33 3.28 -8.15
CA LEU A 41 2.42 2.92 -7.08
C LEU A 41 1.33 3.96 -6.90
N LYS A 42 0.17 3.50 -6.44
CA LYS A 42 -0.83 4.32 -5.79
C LYS A 42 -1.13 3.78 -4.41
N TYR A 43 -1.65 4.65 -3.57
CA TYR A 43 -1.83 4.41 -2.15
C TYR A 43 -3.31 4.53 -1.80
N VAL A 44 -3.82 3.48 -1.18
CA VAL A 44 -5.20 3.38 -0.74
C VAL A 44 -5.23 3.57 0.78
N TYR A 45 -5.67 4.73 1.23
CA TYR A 45 -5.76 5.10 2.64
C TYR A 45 -7.07 4.63 3.25
N MET A 46 -6.97 3.95 4.38
CA MET A 46 -8.09 3.33 5.07
C MET A 46 -7.83 3.30 6.59
N THR A 47 -8.76 2.71 7.34
CA THR A 47 -8.57 2.46 8.78
C THR A 47 -7.59 1.30 8.99
N GLU A 48 -7.02 1.17 10.18
CA GLU A 48 -6.19 0.00 10.52
C GLU A 48 -6.95 -1.32 10.31
N GLN A 49 -8.20 -1.35 10.77
CA GLN A 49 -9.06 -2.53 10.67
C GLN A 49 -9.28 -2.95 9.22
N ASP A 50 -9.59 -1.99 8.33
CA ASP A 50 -9.80 -2.25 6.91
C ASP A 50 -8.50 -2.65 6.21
N ALA A 51 -7.36 -2.06 6.60
CA ALA A 51 -6.05 -2.42 6.05
C ALA A 51 -5.69 -3.86 6.39
N ARG A 52 -5.77 -4.24 7.67
CA ARG A 52 -5.54 -5.61 8.14
C ARG A 52 -6.46 -6.58 7.42
N ARG A 53 -7.76 -6.29 7.37
CA ARG A 53 -8.73 -7.13 6.66
C ARG A 53 -8.42 -7.26 5.17
N THR A 54 -8.01 -6.18 4.52
CA THR A 54 -7.64 -6.19 3.10
C THR A 54 -6.45 -7.10 2.82
N VAL A 55 -5.46 -7.06 3.70
CA VAL A 55 -4.25 -7.87 3.63
C VAL A 55 -4.54 -9.35 3.91
N GLU A 56 -5.29 -9.64 4.98
CA GLU A 56 -5.65 -10.99 5.39
C GLU A 56 -6.55 -11.70 4.36
N THR A 57 -7.52 -10.98 3.80
CA THR A 57 -8.49 -11.55 2.84
C THR A 57 -8.05 -11.41 1.38
N GLN A 58 -6.96 -10.67 1.13
CA GLN A 58 -6.51 -10.26 -0.21
C GLN A 58 -7.61 -9.59 -1.04
N ARG A 59 -8.53 -8.87 -0.37
CA ARG A 59 -9.64 -8.16 -1.00
C ARG A 59 -9.85 -6.81 -0.35
N PHE A 60 -10.03 -5.76 -1.15
CA PHE A 60 -10.27 -4.42 -0.60
C PHE A 60 -11.53 -4.39 0.28
N ALA A 61 -11.35 -3.95 1.52
CA ALA A 61 -12.41 -3.83 2.51
C ALA A 61 -12.75 -2.36 2.80
N GLY A 62 -13.98 -2.16 3.30
CA GLY A 62 -14.40 -0.90 3.89
C GLY A 62 -14.40 0.29 2.95
N SER A 63 -14.12 1.46 3.52
CA SER A 63 -14.08 2.73 2.79
C SER A 63 -12.65 3.26 2.73
N TYR A 64 -12.28 3.83 1.58
CA TYR A 64 -10.90 4.25 1.34
C TYR A 64 -10.84 5.56 0.56
N GLY A 65 -9.68 6.23 0.65
CA GLY A 65 -9.28 7.31 -0.24
C GLY A 65 -8.06 6.88 -1.06
N ILE A 66 -7.95 7.31 -2.31
CA ILE A 66 -6.82 6.96 -3.19
C ILE A 66 -5.95 8.19 -3.40
N SER A 67 -4.64 8.04 -3.27
CA SER A 67 -3.67 9.05 -3.71
C SER A 67 -2.58 8.43 -4.57
N LEU A 68 -2.04 9.23 -5.48
CA LEU A 68 -0.80 8.92 -6.18
C LEU A 68 0.44 9.44 -5.42
N THR A 69 0.23 10.26 -4.38
CA THR A 69 1.31 10.81 -3.56
C THR A 69 1.74 9.86 -2.44
N SER A 70 3.04 9.86 -2.15
CA SER A 70 3.68 9.00 -1.17
C SER A 70 3.00 9.07 0.22
N PRO A 71 2.82 7.92 0.90
CA PRO A 71 2.25 7.84 2.25
C PRO A 71 3.20 8.32 3.33
N ALA A 72 4.43 8.68 2.97
CA ALA A 72 5.34 9.43 3.81
C ALA A 72 4.77 10.80 4.23
N LEU A 73 3.98 11.43 3.36
CA LEU A 73 3.56 12.83 3.51
C LEU A 73 2.03 13.02 3.55
N CYS A 74 1.26 11.96 3.34
CA CYS A 74 -0.20 12.06 3.28
C CYS A 74 -0.84 11.52 4.56
N THR A 75 -1.51 12.40 5.30
CA THR A 75 -2.67 12.01 6.11
C THR A 75 -3.81 11.76 5.13
N GLY A 76 -4.28 10.52 5.04
CA GLY A 76 -5.48 10.22 4.27
C GLY A 76 -6.68 11.03 4.78
N PRO A 77 -7.72 11.23 3.95
CA PRO A 77 -8.93 11.94 4.36
C PRO A 77 -9.48 11.39 5.69
N ALA A 78 -9.89 12.27 6.60
CA ALA A 78 -10.47 11.94 7.91
C ALA A 78 -9.55 11.15 8.87
N GLY A 79 -8.24 11.43 8.88
CA GLY A 79 -7.30 10.84 9.85
C GLY A 79 -6.92 9.39 9.54
N ARG A 80 -7.19 8.93 8.31
CA ARG A 80 -6.77 7.61 7.82
C ARG A 80 -5.26 7.62 7.58
N ASN A 81 -4.53 7.03 8.53
CA ASN A 81 -3.08 6.94 8.50
C ASN A 81 -2.58 5.55 8.12
N TRP A 82 -3.46 4.60 7.78
CA TRP A 82 -3.04 3.30 7.25
C TRP A 82 -3.19 3.29 5.74
N PHE A 83 -2.19 2.73 5.04
CA PHE A 83 -2.16 2.66 3.58
C PHE A 83 -1.96 1.24 3.08
N ILE A 84 -2.52 0.96 1.90
CA ILE A 84 -2.17 -0.16 1.04
C ILE A 84 -1.54 0.41 -0.24
N ALA A 85 -0.32 -0.01 -0.55
CA ALA A 85 0.37 0.34 -1.79
C ALA A 85 0.12 -0.75 -2.84
N VAL A 86 -0.37 -0.32 -4.01
CA VAL A 86 -0.70 -1.18 -5.14
C VAL A 86 -0.14 -0.58 -6.43
N PRO A 87 0.06 -1.37 -7.51
CA PRO A 87 0.39 -0.81 -8.81
C PRO A 87 -0.66 0.21 -9.26
N SER A 88 -0.21 1.31 -9.86
CA SER A 88 -1.07 2.43 -10.25
C SER A 88 -2.20 2.00 -11.21
N ASP A 89 -1.92 1.04 -12.09
CA ASP A 89 -2.88 0.48 -13.05
C ASP A 89 -3.83 -0.57 -12.46
N SER A 90 -3.57 -1.06 -11.24
CA SER A 90 -4.43 -2.07 -10.61
C SER A 90 -5.79 -1.50 -10.21
N ALA A 91 -6.88 -2.16 -10.58
CA ALA A 91 -8.21 -1.73 -10.19
C ALA A 91 -8.40 -1.78 -8.66
N VAL A 92 -8.99 -0.72 -8.08
CA VAL A 92 -9.34 -0.65 -6.65
C VAL A 92 -10.86 -0.64 -6.55
N LYS A 93 -11.43 -1.72 -6.05
CA LYS A 93 -12.89 -1.89 -5.91
C LYS A 93 -13.19 -2.70 -4.65
N VAL A 94 -14.25 -2.35 -3.93
CA VAL A 94 -14.66 -3.10 -2.72
C VAL A 94 -14.94 -4.56 -3.09
N GLY A 95 -14.38 -5.49 -2.31
CA GLY A 95 -14.47 -6.94 -2.55
C GLY A 95 -13.63 -7.45 -3.73
N GLY A 96 -12.98 -6.56 -4.50
CA GLY A 96 -12.04 -6.94 -5.55
C GLY A 96 -10.70 -7.38 -5.00
N TYR A 97 -10.00 -8.22 -5.77
CA TYR A 97 -8.65 -8.67 -5.45
C TYR A 97 -7.68 -7.49 -5.36
N VAL A 98 -6.77 -7.57 -4.38
CA VAL A 98 -5.71 -6.59 -4.20
C VAL A 98 -4.38 -7.13 -4.74
N VAL A 99 -3.67 -6.32 -5.51
CA VAL A 99 -2.27 -6.56 -5.85
C VAL A 99 -1.42 -5.82 -4.83
N LEU A 100 -1.07 -6.51 -3.75
CA LEU A 100 -0.43 -5.92 -2.59
C LEU A 100 1.09 -5.84 -2.78
N VAL A 101 1.62 -4.62 -2.89
CA VAL A 101 3.07 -4.38 -2.93
C VAL A 101 3.62 -4.14 -1.52
N ALA A 102 2.95 -3.26 -0.78
CA ALA A 102 3.32 -2.91 0.60
C ALA A 102 2.09 -2.39 1.33
N TRP A 103 2.14 -2.37 2.67
CA TRP A 103 1.14 -1.71 3.49
C TRP A 103 1.77 -1.26 4.81
N GLY A 104 1.12 -0.33 5.49
CA GLY A 104 1.67 0.19 6.73
C GLY A 104 0.98 1.42 7.26
N LYS A 105 1.62 2.05 8.23
CA LYS A 105 1.19 3.32 8.83
C LYS A 105 2.01 4.47 8.24
N SER A 106 1.33 5.55 7.86
CA SER A 106 1.92 6.80 7.37
C SER A 106 2.75 7.47 8.45
N ALA A 107 3.85 8.13 8.07
CA ALA A 107 4.73 8.81 9.02
C ALA A 107 4.14 10.12 9.59
N GLY A 108 3.17 10.73 8.91
CA GLY A 108 2.56 12.01 9.31
C GLY A 108 1.49 11.95 10.41
N SER A 109 1.46 10.91 11.25
CA SER A 109 0.47 10.74 12.32
C SER A 109 1.05 10.72 13.72
#